data_AF-A0A502CJG4-F1
#
_entry.id   AF-A0A502CJG4-F1
#
_cell.length_a   1.000
_cell.length_b   1.000
_cell.length_c   1.000
_cell.angle_alpha   90.00
_cell.angle_beta   90.00
_cell.angle_gamma   90.00
#
_symmetry.space_group_name_H-M   'P 1'
#
loop_
_entity.id
_entity.type
_entity.pdbx_description
1 polymer ?
#
loop_
_entity_poly.entity_id
_entity_poly.type
_entity_poly.pdbx_seq_one_letter_code
_entity_poly.pdbx_strand_id
1 'polypeptide(L)'
;MPAGSRVSDAVAKAGARKGADLAAINLARPLVDGEQIHVPKPGEVVPGGASGAGSGSGAAGGGTGAAGTPGAGGPVNLNSATAAQLEELPGVGPVLAQRIIDWRTEHGRFASVDELGEVSGIGEKIFAALQPKVTV
;
A
#
# COMPACT_ATOMS: atom_id res chain seq x y z
N MET A 1 13.46 -2.29 27.54
CA MET A 1 12.87 -3.63 27.80
C MET A 1 13.98 -4.66 27.88
N PRO A 2 13.83 -5.78 28.60
CA PRO A 2 14.81 -6.88 28.54
C PRO A 2 14.98 -7.38 27.10
N ALA A 3 16.19 -7.82 26.74
CA ALA A 3 16.43 -8.45 25.44
C ALA A 3 15.56 -9.69 25.25
N GLY A 4 14.94 -9.84 24.07
CA GLY A 4 14.00 -10.93 23.78
C GLY A 4 12.54 -10.67 24.17
N SER A 5 12.21 -9.48 24.70
CA SER A 5 10.81 -9.08 24.93
C SER A 5 10.02 -9.04 23.62
N ARG A 6 8.71 -9.33 23.69
CA ARG A 6 7.81 -9.22 22.54
C ARG A 6 7.06 -7.90 22.55
N VAL A 7 6.41 -7.57 21.42
CA VAL A 7 5.54 -6.39 21.28
C VAL A 7 4.44 -6.38 22.35
N SER A 8 3.88 -7.53 22.70
CA SER A 8 2.90 -7.69 23.80
C SER A 8 3.42 -7.18 25.15
N ASP A 9 4.67 -7.48 25.51
CA ASP A 9 5.26 -7.03 26.77
C ASP A 9 5.41 -5.50 26.81
N ALA A 10 5.73 -4.90 25.66
CA ALA A 10 5.84 -3.45 25.53
C ALA A 10 4.48 -2.78 25.69
N VAL A 11 3.43 -3.33 25.06
CA VAL A 11 2.06 -2.83 25.18
C VAL A 11 1.54 -2.97 26.61
N ALA A 12 1.80 -4.11 27.27
CA ALA A 12 1.41 -4.34 28.66
C ALA A 12 2.04 -3.33 29.62
N LYS A 13 3.31 -2.97 29.41
CA LYS A 13 4.01 -1.96 30.24
C LYS A 13 3.63 -0.52 29.90
N ALA A 14 3.39 -0.21 28.62
CA ALA A 14 2.98 1.13 28.20
C ALA A 14 1.53 1.45 28.58
N GLY A 15 0.67 0.42 28.70
CA GLY A 15 -0.75 0.55 28.95
C GLY A 15 -1.51 0.95 27.68
N ALA A 16 -2.29 0.01 27.14
CA ALA A 16 -3.16 0.31 26.00
C ALA A 16 -4.31 1.24 26.43
N ARG A 17 -4.63 2.25 25.60
CA ARG A 17 -5.80 3.11 25.84
C ARG A 17 -7.10 2.34 25.62
N LYS A 18 -8.16 2.75 26.30
CA LYS A 18 -9.51 2.21 26.10
C LYS A 18 -9.96 2.50 24.65
N GLY A 19 -10.26 1.45 23.88
CA GLY A 19 -10.59 1.56 22.47
C GLY A 19 -9.37 1.51 21.53
N ALA A 20 -8.22 1.01 21.98
CA ALA A 20 -7.11 0.64 21.10
C ALA A 20 -7.34 -0.77 20.52
N ASP A 21 -7.07 -0.95 19.22
CA ASP A 21 -7.17 -2.23 18.53
C ASP A 21 -5.82 -2.95 18.55
N LEU A 22 -5.69 -3.89 19.49
CA LEU A 22 -4.50 -4.72 19.61
C LEU A 22 -4.44 -5.85 18.57
N ALA A 23 -5.58 -6.19 17.94
CA ALA A 23 -5.63 -7.23 16.92
C ALA A 23 -4.98 -6.75 15.60
N ALA A 24 -4.90 -5.44 15.40
CA ALA A 24 -4.25 -4.82 14.25
C ALA A 24 -2.72 -4.91 14.27
N ILE A 25 -2.09 -5.36 15.37
CA ILE A 25 -0.63 -5.44 15.50
C ILE A 25 -0.14 -6.87 15.78
N ASN A 26 1.06 -7.20 15.30
CA ASN A 26 1.70 -8.48 15.60
C ASN A 26 2.33 -8.49 17.01
N LEU A 27 1.50 -8.76 18.02
CA LEU A 27 1.87 -8.83 19.44
C LEU A 27 2.95 -9.89 19.76
N ALA A 28 3.12 -10.88 18.89
CA ALA A 28 4.08 -11.95 19.06
C ALA A 28 5.47 -11.60 18.52
N ARG A 29 5.62 -10.56 17.71
CA ARG A 29 6.91 -10.21 17.12
C ARG A 29 7.94 -9.85 18.21
N PRO A 30 9.22 -10.23 18.08
CA PRO A 30 10.28 -9.72 18.95
C PRO A 30 10.36 -8.19 18.85
N LEU A 31 10.64 -7.55 19.97
CA LEU A 31 10.82 -6.10 20.07
C LEU A 31 12.25 -5.72 19.70
N VAL A 32 12.41 -4.69 18.88
CA VAL A 32 13.72 -4.12 18.53
C VAL A 32 13.97 -2.84 19.33
N ASP A 33 15.22 -2.58 19.69
CA ASP A 33 15.59 -1.34 20.37
C ASP A 33 15.39 -0.12 19.44
N GLY A 34 14.93 0.99 20.02
CA GLY A 34 14.60 2.21 19.25
C GLY A 34 13.36 2.11 18.35
N GLU A 35 12.61 1.00 18.39
CA GLU A 35 11.40 0.83 17.57
C GLU A 35 10.19 1.61 18.12
N GLN A 36 9.39 2.20 17.21
CA GLN A 36 8.08 2.76 17.53
C GLN A 36 6.96 1.77 17.14
N ILE A 37 6.10 1.44 18.11
CA ILE A 37 4.91 0.62 17.89
C ILE A 37 3.69 1.53 17.95
N HIS A 38 2.96 1.64 16.84
CA HIS A 38 1.69 2.33 16.78
C HIS A 38 0.53 1.36 17.03
N VAL A 39 -0.41 1.75 17.90
CA VAL A 39 -1.62 0.96 18.17
C VAL A 39 -2.82 1.75 17.66
N PRO A 40 -3.48 1.32 16.57
CA PRO A 40 -4.59 2.05 15.97
C PRO A 40 -5.86 1.92 16.82
N LYS A 41 -6.88 2.74 16.52
CA LYS A 41 -8.24 2.50 17.01
C LYS A 41 -8.99 1.55 16.06
N PRO A 42 -10.04 0.85 16.54
CA PRO A 42 -10.88 0.03 15.67
C PRO A 42 -11.44 0.86 14.50
N GLY A 43 -11.17 0.41 13.26
CA GLY A 43 -11.61 1.08 12.04
C GLY A 43 -10.72 2.24 11.55
N GLU A 44 -9.61 2.55 12.25
CA GLU A 44 -8.63 3.51 11.79
C GLU A 44 -7.70 2.86 10.74
N VAL A 45 -7.87 3.24 9.47
CA VAL A 45 -6.98 2.84 8.38
C VAL A 45 -5.71 3.69 8.41
N VAL A 46 -4.67 3.19 9.08
CA VAL A 46 -3.35 3.85 9.12
C VAL A 46 -2.56 3.49 7.85
N PRO A 47 -2.17 4.46 7.00
CA PRO A 47 -1.29 4.19 5.87
C PRO A 47 0.07 3.70 6.39
N GLY A 48 0.42 2.44 6.12
CA GLY A 48 1.67 1.82 6.60
C GLY A 48 1.54 0.87 7.79
N GLY A 49 0.31 0.57 8.23
CA GLY A 49 0.03 -0.40 9.30
C GLY A 49 0.01 -1.86 8.85
N ALA A 50 1.09 -2.36 8.24
CA ALA A 50 1.31 -3.81 8.10
C ALA A 50 2.80 -4.14 8.11
N SER A 51 3.22 -4.81 9.18
CA SER A 51 4.43 -5.62 9.34
C SER A 51 5.78 -4.96 9.09
N GLY A 52 6.56 -4.87 10.18
CA GLY A 52 8.01 -4.91 10.06
C GLY A 52 8.46 -6.21 9.39
N ALA A 53 8.76 -6.12 8.10
CA ALA A 53 9.88 -6.77 7.45
C ALA A 53 10.77 -5.64 6.90
N GLY A 54 12.09 -5.82 6.98
CA GLY A 54 13.09 -4.76 6.95
C GLY A 54 13.00 -3.73 5.82
N SER A 55 13.40 -2.52 6.21
CA SER A 55 13.94 -1.41 5.41
C SER A 55 13.11 -0.78 4.29
N GLY A 56 12.65 0.44 4.60
CA GLY A 56 12.69 1.56 3.67
C GLY A 56 11.40 2.37 3.59
N SER A 57 11.46 3.62 4.11
CA SER A 57 10.54 4.73 3.82
C SER A 57 9.08 4.51 4.26
N GLY A 58 8.55 5.25 5.23
CA GLY A 58 8.37 6.69 5.15
C GLY A 58 6.95 7.01 4.65
N ALA A 59 6.13 7.62 5.52
CA ALA A 59 4.79 8.19 5.31
C ALA A 59 3.61 7.18 5.25
N ALA A 60 2.39 7.49 5.68
CA ALA A 60 1.68 8.76 5.90
C ALA A 60 0.52 8.49 6.90
N GLY A 61 -0.33 9.40 7.39
CA GLY A 61 -0.74 10.71 6.92
C GLY A 61 -1.70 11.33 7.95
N GLY A 62 -2.35 12.46 7.69
CA GLY A 62 -2.42 13.20 6.45
C GLY A 62 -2.95 14.61 6.70
N GLY A 63 -3.06 15.35 5.60
CA GLY A 63 -3.65 16.68 5.57
C GLY A 63 -4.21 16.90 4.18
N THR A 64 -5.51 17.14 4.15
CA THR A 64 -6.35 17.44 3.00
C THR A 64 -5.93 18.71 2.26
N GLY A 65 -6.06 18.67 0.93
CA GLY A 65 -6.57 19.81 0.17
C GLY A 65 -5.56 20.61 -0.65
N ALA A 66 -5.85 20.62 -1.95
CA ALA A 66 -5.50 21.62 -2.96
C ALA A 66 -4.10 21.56 -3.60
N ALA A 67 -4.18 21.40 -4.92
CA ALA A 67 -3.35 22.04 -5.94
C ALA A 67 -1.86 21.72 -5.92
N GLY A 68 -1.46 20.94 -6.91
CA GLY A 68 -0.09 20.94 -7.38
C GLY A 68 0.29 19.60 -7.96
N THR A 69 0.12 19.46 -9.28
CA THR A 69 1.08 18.69 -10.07
C THR A 69 2.51 19.04 -9.60
N PRO A 70 3.30 18.03 -9.26
CA PRO A 70 4.41 17.62 -10.11
C PRO A 70 4.06 16.22 -10.64
N GLY A 71 4.02 15.95 -11.94
CA GLY A 71 5.08 16.34 -12.85
C GLY A 71 6.39 15.73 -12.37
N ALA A 72 6.49 14.39 -12.46
CA ALA A 72 7.64 13.52 -12.19
C ALA A 72 7.75 12.93 -10.76
N GLY A 73 8.10 11.64 -10.59
CA GLY A 73 8.68 10.78 -11.61
C GLY A 73 8.93 9.35 -11.13
N GLY A 74 8.00 8.47 -11.45
CA GLY A 74 8.24 7.04 -11.45
C GLY A 74 7.09 6.32 -12.17
N PRO A 75 7.38 5.28 -12.97
CA PRO A 75 6.33 4.44 -13.52
C PRO A 75 5.52 3.77 -12.38
N VAL A 76 4.20 3.75 -12.54
CA VAL A 76 3.26 3.09 -11.63
C VAL A 76 3.46 1.58 -11.73
N ASN A 77 3.76 0.93 -10.60
CA ASN A 77 3.95 -0.52 -10.59
C ASN A 77 2.60 -1.25 -10.60
N LEU A 78 2.31 -2.03 -11.64
CA LEU A 78 1.04 -2.73 -11.83
C LEU A 78 0.75 -3.78 -10.76
N ASN A 79 1.80 -4.37 -10.19
CA ASN A 79 1.69 -5.42 -9.18
C ASN A 79 1.43 -4.88 -7.78
N SER A 80 1.88 -3.67 -7.46
CA SER A 80 1.71 -3.04 -6.15
C SER A 80 0.77 -1.83 -6.13
N ALA A 81 0.37 -1.33 -7.30
CA ALA A 81 -0.53 -0.18 -7.40
C ALA A 81 -1.90 -0.46 -6.78
N THR A 82 -2.42 0.60 -6.16
CA THR A 82 -3.78 0.71 -5.66
C THR A 82 -4.72 1.20 -6.76
N ALA A 83 -6.04 1.03 -6.57
CA ALA A 83 -7.04 1.52 -7.52
C ALA A 83 -6.88 3.01 -7.82
N ALA A 84 -6.69 3.84 -6.79
CA ALA A 84 -6.48 5.28 -6.94
C ALA A 84 -5.24 5.63 -7.78
N GLN A 85 -4.13 4.90 -7.62
CA GLN A 85 -2.91 5.11 -8.41
C GLN A 85 -3.07 4.67 -9.87
N LEU A 86 -3.88 3.63 -10.12
CA LEU A 86 -4.22 3.22 -11.47
C LEU A 86 -5.14 4.25 -12.14
N GLU A 87 -6.08 4.85 -11.40
CA GLU A 87 -6.97 5.91 -11.88
C GLU A 87 -6.25 7.22 -12.26
N GLU A 88 -5.04 7.45 -11.75
CA GLU A 88 -4.19 8.58 -12.17
C GLU A 88 -3.64 8.40 -13.61
N LEU A 89 -3.72 7.19 -14.17
CA LEU A 89 -3.25 6.90 -15.51
C LEU A 89 -4.22 7.42 -16.59
N PRO A 90 -3.68 7.97 -17.70
CA PRO A 90 -4.51 8.55 -18.75
C PRO A 90 -5.40 7.47 -19.39
N GLY A 91 -6.72 7.65 -19.30
CA GLY A 91 -7.69 6.72 -19.86
C GLY A 91 -8.04 5.54 -18.95
N VAL A 92 -7.49 5.47 -17.73
CA VAL A 92 -7.91 4.51 -16.72
C VAL A 92 -8.91 5.17 -15.78
N GLY A 93 -10.15 4.69 -15.81
CA GLY A 93 -11.18 5.06 -14.84
C GLY A 93 -11.33 4.01 -13.74
N PRO A 94 -12.23 4.25 -12.76
CA PRO A 94 -12.46 3.33 -11.63
C PRO A 94 -12.78 1.90 -12.06
N VAL A 95 -13.56 1.77 -13.14
CA VAL A 95 -13.94 0.46 -13.71
C VAL A 95 -12.72 -0.27 -14.26
N LEU A 96 -11.82 0.45 -14.93
CA LEU A 96 -10.65 -0.13 -15.58
C LEU A 96 -9.55 -0.45 -14.55
N ALA A 97 -9.37 0.44 -13.56
CA ALA A 97 -8.51 0.19 -12.42
C ALA A 97 -8.92 -1.08 -11.66
N GLN A 98 -10.22 -1.25 -11.39
CA GLN A 98 -10.72 -2.47 -10.75
C GLN A 98 -10.43 -3.71 -11.60
N ARG A 99 -10.64 -3.66 -12.92
CA ARG A 99 -10.34 -4.79 -13.82
C ARG A 99 -8.87 -5.19 -13.82
N ILE A 100 -7.94 -4.23 -13.71
CA ILE A 100 -6.50 -4.52 -13.61
C ILE A 100 -6.22 -5.29 -12.31
N ILE A 101 -6.87 -4.92 -11.21
CA ILE A 101 -6.75 -5.58 -9.90
C ILE A 101 -7.35 -6.99 -9.94
N ASP A 102 -8.52 -7.13 -10.56
CA ASP A 102 -9.21 -8.41 -10.73
C ASP A 102 -8.37 -9.34 -11.60
N TRP A 103 -7.84 -8.84 -12.72
CA TRP A 103 -6.94 -9.60 -13.60
C TRP A 103 -5.72 -10.12 -12.84
N ARG A 104 -5.09 -9.27 -11.99
CA ARG A 104 -3.99 -9.67 -11.10
C ARG A 104 -4.38 -10.78 -10.13
N THR A 105 -5.63 -10.80 -9.69
CA THR A 105 -6.13 -11.78 -8.73
C THR A 105 -6.44 -13.11 -9.40
N GLU A 106 -6.97 -13.08 -10.63
CA GLU A 106 -7.37 -14.25 -11.40
C GLU A 106 -6.20 -14.91 -12.15
N HIS A 107 -5.33 -14.11 -12.76
CA HIS A 107 -4.22 -14.58 -13.60
C HIS A 107 -2.88 -14.57 -12.85
N GLY A 108 -2.81 -13.87 -11.72
CA GLY A 108 -1.59 -13.66 -10.95
C GLY A 108 -0.92 -12.33 -11.28
N ARG A 109 0.28 -12.13 -10.73
CA ARG A 109 1.07 -10.91 -10.96
C ARG A 109 1.40 -10.70 -12.44
N PHE A 110 1.40 -9.44 -12.87
CA PHE A 110 1.90 -9.03 -14.18
C PHE A 110 3.39 -9.37 -14.30
N ALA A 111 3.75 -10.19 -15.27
CA ALA A 111 5.14 -10.51 -15.62
C ALA A 111 5.75 -9.49 -16.57
N SER A 112 4.93 -8.77 -17.34
CA SER A 112 5.37 -7.75 -18.30
C SER A 112 4.31 -6.67 -18.49
N VAL A 113 4.71 -5.50 -18.96
CA VAL A 113 3.77 -4.39 -19.24
C VAL A 113 2.80 -4.77 -20.37
N ASP A 114 3.21 -5.63 -21.31
CA ASP A 114 2.39 -6.08 -22.44
C ASP A 114 1.11 -6.84 -22.03
N GLU A 115 1.12 -7.51 -20.87
CA GLU A 115 -0.05 -8.22 -20.34
C GLU A 115 -1.20 -7.27 -19.98
N LEU A 116 -0.93 -5.97 -19.86
CA LEU A 116 -1.97 -4.96 -19.72
C LEU A 116 -2.93 -4.94 -20.92
N GLY A 117 -2.47 -5.37 -22.10
CA GLY A 117 -3.31 -5.53 -23.29
C GLY A 117 -4.31 -6.70 -23.20
N GLU A 118 -4.10 -7.66 -22.29
CA GLU A 118 -5.04 -8.76 -22.05
C GLU A 118 -6.23 -8.35 -21.17
N VAL A 119 -6.10 -7.21 -20.48
CA VAL A 119 -7.17 -6.68 -19.63
C VAL A 119 -8.31 -6.13 -20.48
N SER A 120 -9.51 -6.69 -20.30
CA SER A 120 -10.71 -6.27 -21.01
C SER A 120 -10.99 -4.77 -20.82
N GLY A 121 -10.97 -4.01 -21.92
CA GLY A 121 -11.21 -2.56 -21.93
C GLY A 121 -9.95 -1.72 -22.14
N ILE A 122 -8.76 -2.32 -22.15
CA ILE A 122 -7.52 -1.66 -22.53
C ILE A 122 -7.29 -1.88 -24.03
N GLY A 123 -7.58 -0.85 -24.83
CA GLY A 123 -7.27 -0.85 -26.26
C GLY A 123 -5.87 -0.30 -26.56
N GLU A 124 -5.39 -0.47 -27.80
CA GLU A 124 -4.06 0.01 -28.24
C GLU A 124 -3.77 1.47 -27.87
N LYS A 125 -4.77 2.35 -27.99
CA LYS A 125 -4.62 3.78 -27.62
C LYS A 125 -4.31 3.97 -26.14
N ILE A 126 -5.02 3.25 -25.28
CA ILE A 126 -4.86 3.34 -23.82
C ILE A 126 -3.52 2.69 -23.46
N PHE A 127 -3.27 1.49 -23.97
CA PHE A 127 -2.02 0.77 -23.78
C PHE A 127 -0.78 1.60 -24.12
N ALA A 128 -0.74 2.23 -25.30
CA ALA A 128 0.38 3.08 -25.72
C ALA A 128 0.59 4.31 -24.81
N ALA A 129 -0.49 4.85 -24.23
CA ALA A 129 -0.41 5.96 -23.28
C ALA A 129 0.05 5.51 -21.89
N LEU A 130 -0.19 4.24 -21.53
CA LEU A 130 0.19 3.65 -20.25
C LEU A 130 1.63 3.13 -20.26
N GLN A 131 2.10 2.50 -21.33
CA GLN A 131 3.45 1.93 -21.45
C GLN A 131 4.57 2.78 -20.83
N PRO A 132 4.70 4.10 -21.12
CA PRO A 132 5.78 4.91 -20.56
C PRO A 132 5.57 5.31 -19.09
N LYS A 133 4.39 5.04 -18.52
CA LYS A 133 3.97 5.43 -17.17
C LYS A 133 3.79 4.26 -16.23
N VAL A 134 3.98 3.01 -16.68
CA VAL A 134 3.77 1.81 -15.87
C VAL A 134 4.99 0.88 -15.88
N THR A 135 5.13 0.09 -14.81
CA THR A 135 6.18 -0.93 -14.64
C THR A 135 5.56 -2.16 -13.97
N VAL A 136 6.23 -3.31 -14.01
CA VAL A 136 5.87 -4.51 -13.24
C VAL A 136 6.73 -4.68 -12.00
#